data_AF-A0A382JHW3-F1
#
_entry.id   AF-A0A382JHW3-F1
#
_cell.length_a   1.000
_cell.length_b   1.000
_cell.length_c   1.000
_cell.angle_alpha   90.00
_cell.angle_beta   90.00
_cell.angle_gamma   90.00
#
_symmetry.space_group_name_H-M   'P 1'
#
loop_
_entity.id
_entity.type
_entity.pdbx_description
1 polymer ?
#
loop_
_entity_poly.entity_id
_entity_poly.type
_entity_poly.pdbx_seq_one_letter_code
_entity_poly.pdbx_strand_id
1 'polypeptide(L)'
;MEYLQGETISEIAKGLYRSAGFVKAILERIGVPQRASSVEERNQPAFLPDSCVAEEFIPNEKVWSAKYHAPAIIDKEVEVESKYESKGYSVYILEKTEGVEAELLIGGFYAYALACELGKLTHLEEYGVNLKRI
;
A
#
# COMPACT_ATOMS: atom_id res chain seq x y z
N MET A 1 -9.45 3.53 6.98
CA MET A 1 -8.30 4.19 7.62
C MET A 1 -7.83 5.21 6.61
N GLU A 2 -8.02 6.49 6.91
CA GLU A 2 -7.86 7.66 6.03
C GLU A 2 -6.46 7.72 5.35
N TYR A 3 -5.43 7.19 6.02
CA TYR A 3 -4.06 7.13 5.49
C TYR A 3 -3.90 6.29 4.21
N LEU A 4 -4.52 5.11 4.15
CA LEU A 4 -4.40 4.21 3.00
C LEU A 4 -5.17 4.74 1.78
N GLN A 5 -6.15 5.61 2.02
CA GLN A 5 -6.90 6.36 1.00
C GLN A 5 -6.15 7.64 0.54
N GLY A 6 -4.96 7.88 1.08
CA GLY A 6 -4.04 8.92 0.64
C GLY A 6 -4.15 10.25 1.36
N GLU A 7 -4.75 10.31 2.54
CA GLU A 7 -4.61 11.47 3.42
C GLU A 7 -3.21 11.52 4.02
N THR A 8 -2.70 12.74 4.18
CA THR A 8 -1.40 12.93 4.81
C THR A 8 -1.49 12.68 6.32
N ILE A 9 -0.38 12.30 6.95
CA ILE A 9 -0.31 12.10 8.42
C ILE A 9 -0.78 13.38 9.15
N SER A 10 -0.47 14.55 8.58
CA SER A 10 -0.87 15.86 9.11
C SER A 10 -2.39 16.08 9.10
N GLU A 11 -3.08 15.67 8.04
CA GLU A 11 -4.55 15.78 7.93
C GLU A 11 -5.24 14.86 8.93
N ILE A 12 -4.78 13.61 9.02
CA ILE A 12 -5.30 12.64 9.99
C ILE A 12 -5.07 13.13 11.43
N ALA A 13 -3.89 13.66 11.71
CA ALA A 13 -3.57 14.22 13.02
C ALA A 13 -4.49 15.39 13.38
N LYS A 14 -4.82 16.25 12.40
CA LYS A 14 -5.76 17.35 12.56
C LYS A 14 -7.19 16.84 12.85
N GLY A 15 -7.65 15.83 12.11
CA GLY A 15 -8.96 15.20 12.32
C GLY A 15 -9.09 14.53 13.69
N LEU A 16 -8.01 13.91 14.17
CA LEU A 16 -7.95 13.23 15.47
C LEU A 16 -7.62 14.17 16.64
N TYR A 17 -7.38 15.47 16.40
CA TYR A 17 -6.89 16.43 17.40
C TYR A 17 -5.65 15.93 18.16
N ARG A 18 -4.66 15.42 17.42
CA ARG A 18 -3.39 14.88 17.94
C ARG A 18 -2.20 15.44 17.17
N SER A 19 -0.99 15.25 17.72
CA SER A 19 0.23 15.63 17.00
C SER A 19 0.53 14.63 15.89
N ALA A 20 1.10 15.12 14.77
CA ALA A 20 1.51 14.27 13.66
C ALA A 20 2.53 13.20 14.09
N GLY A 21 3.41 13.52 15.04
CA GLY A 21 4.37 12.56 15.60
C GLY A 21 3.71 11.42 16.38
N PHE A 22 2.63 11.69 17.10
CA PHE A 22 1.86 10.65 17.80
C PHE A 22 1.19 9.69 16.81
N VAL A 23 0.58 10.22 15.75
CA VAL A 23 -0.03 9.40 14.69
C VAL A 23 1.04 8.58 13.97
N LYS A 24 2.19 9.19 13.62
CA LYS A 24 3.31 8.48 13.01
C LYS A 24 3.80 7.32 13.87
N ALA A 25 3.99 7.54 15.17
CA ALA A 25 4.43 6.49 16.10
C ALA A 25 3.43 5.32 16.19
N ILE A 26 2.13 5.60 16.11
CA ILE A 26 1.11 4.53 16.04
C ILE A 26 1.23 3.77 14.72
N LEU A 27 1.30 4.46 13.59
CA LEU A 27 1.42 3.85 12.26
C LEU A 27 2.66 2.95 12.14
N GLU A 28 3.79 3.39 12.71
CA GLU A 28 5.02 2.59 12.78
C GLU A 28 4.84 1.34 13.65
N ARG A 29 4.19 1.47 14.81
CA ARG A 29 3.96 0.36 15.73
C ARG A 29 3.04 -0.72 15.15
N ILE A 30 2.04 -0.34 14.37
CA ILE A 30 1.13 -1.29 13.70
C ILE A 30 1.72 -1.85 12.41
N GLY A 31 2.87 -1.33 11.96
CA GLY A 31 3.52 -1.75 10.72
C GLY A 31 2.73 -1.35 9.47
N VAL A 32 2.19 -0.12 9.43
CA VAL A 32 1.63 0.43 8.19
C VAL A 32 2.77 0.89 7.29
N PRO A 33 2.84 0.42 6.03
CA PRO A 33 3.85 0.88 5.08
C PRO A 33 3.67 2.38 4.82
N GLN A 34 4.76 3.14 4.90
CA GLN A 34 4.74 4.59 4.73
C GLN A 34 5.02 4.99 3.29
N ARG A 35 4.38 6.08 2.85
CA ARG A 35 4.73 6.74 1.59
C ARG A 35 6.08 7.45 1.73
N ALA A 36 6.95 7.32 0.73
CA ALA A 36 8.19 8.09 0.66
C ALA A 36 7.93 9.61 0.73
N SER A 37 8.66 10.27 1.62
CA SER A 37 8.49 11.71 1.89
C SER A 37 9.28 12.59 0.92
N SER A 38 10.32 12.03 0.28
CA SER A 38 11.21 12.73 -0.66
C SER A 38 11.13 12.14 -2.08
N VAL A 39 11.49 12.95 -3.08
CA VAL A 39 11.52 12.54 -4.49
C VAL A 39 12.56 11.43 -4.72
N GLU A 40 13.68 11.47 -3.99
CA GLU A 40 14.73 10.45 -4.06
C GLU A 40 14.27 9.11 -3.49
N GLU A 41 13.56 9.10 -2.35
CA GLU A 41 12.98 7.88 -1.78
C GLU A 41 11.85 7.30 -2.63
N ARG A 42 11.13 8.11 -3.41
CA ARG A 42 10.12 7.60 -4.36
C ARG A 42 10.74 6.81 -5.51
N ASN A 43 12.00 7.07 -5.84
CA ASN A 43 12.72 6.31 -6.88
C ASN A 43 13.29 4.98 -6.37
N GLN A 44 13.20 4.71 -5.06
CA GLN A 44 13.64 3.46 -4.47
C GLN A 44 12.42 2.67 -3.95
N PRO A 45 12.44 1.32 -4.04
CA PRO A 45 11.44 0.51 -3.37
C PRO A 45 11.43 0.80 -1.86
N ALA A 46 10.24 1.01 -1.29
CA ALA A 46 10.09 1.18 0.15
C ALA A 46 10.52 -0.07 0.92
N PHE A 47 11.14 0.10 2.08
CA PHE A 47 11.29 -1.00 3.02
C PHE A 47 9.92 -1.37 3.60
N LEU A 48 9.47 -2.59 3.30
CA LEU A 48 8.24 -3.14 3.88
C LEU A 48 8.50 -3.60 5.32
N PRO A 49 7.59 -3.32 6.26
CA PRO A 49 7.63 -3.91 7.60
C PRO A 49 7.55 -5.44 7.53
N ASP A 50 8.21 -6.15 8.44
CA ASP A 50 8.18 -7.62 8.49
C ASP A 50 6.75 -8.18 8.56
N SER A 51 5.85 -7.48 9.26
CA SER A 51 4.42 -7.84 9.36
C SER A 51 3.68 -7.82 8.02
N CYS A 52 4.19 -7.08 7.03
CA CYS A 52 3.63 -7.00 5.70
C CYS A 52 4.23 -8.03 4.74
N VAL A 53 5.33 -8.72 5.10
CA VAL A 53 6.01 -9.64 4.19
C VAL A 53 5.18 -10.90 4.01
N ALA A 54 4.91 -11.26 2.75
CA ALA A 54 4.23 -12.49 2.38
C ALA A 54 4.81 -13.05 1.08
N GLU A 55 4.84 -14.38 0.98
CA GLU A 55 5.35 -15.09 -0.19
C GLU A 55 4.25 -15.33 -1.24
N GLU A 56 2.99 -15.37 -0.78
CA GLU A 56 1.83 -15.74 -1.58
C GLU A 56 0.67 -14.78 -1.37
N PHE A 57 0.01 -14.42 -2.48
CA PHE A 57 -1.15 -13.54 -2.51
C PHE A 57 -2.28 -14.16 -3.31
N ILE A 58 -3.52 -13.85 -2.93
CA ILE A 58 -4.70 -14.34 -3.66
C ILE A 58 -5.20 -13.30 -4.68
N PRO A 59 -5.80 -13.73 -5.81
CA PRO A 59 -6.45 -12.80 -6.73
C PRO A 59 -7.51 -11.95 -6.01
N ASN A 60 -7.62 -10.68 -6.39
CA ASN A 60 -8.45 -9.64 -5.76
C ASN A 60 -8.03 -9.27 -4.32
N GLU A 61 -6.87 -9.69 -3.84
CA GLU A 61 -6.33 -9.23 -2.56
C GLU A 61 -5.81 -7.80 -2.66
N LYS A 62 -6.09 -6.98 -1.64
CA LYS A 62 -5.53 -5.63 -1.53
C LYS A 62 -4.19 -5.69 -0.83
N VAL A 63 -3.19 -5.18 -1.52
CA VAL A 63 -1.79 -5.18 -1.10
C VAL A 63 -1.20 -3.79 -1.21
N TRP A 64 -0.02 -3.59 -0.65
CA TRP A 64 0.77 -2.38 -0.84
C TRP A 64 1.91 -2.64 -1.80
N SER A 65 2.10 -1.78 -2.80
CA SER A 65 3.28 -1.85 -3.66
C SER A 65 4.41 -1.02 -3.08
N ALA A 66 5.52 -1.67 -2.71
CA ALA A 66 6.74 -0.99 -2.26
C ALA A 66 7.37 -0.12 -3.35
N LYS A 67 7.28 -0.56 -4.61
CA LYS A 67 7.84 0.14 -5.77
C LYS A 67 7.09 1.43 -6.09
N TYR A 68 5.76 1.42 -6.00
CA TYR A 68 4.91 2.55 -6.35
C TYR A 68 4.44 3.36 -5.14
N HIS A 69 4.77 2.93 -3.91
CA HIS A 69 4.34 3.59 -2.66
C HIS A 69 2.82 3.80 -2.60
N ALA A 70 2.06 2.83 -3.12
CA ALA A 70 0.63 2.95 -3.35
C ALA A 70 -0.10 1.62 -3.08
N PRO A 71 -1.38 1.68 -2.67
CA PRO A 71 -2.22 0.50 -2.59
C PRO A 71 -2.45 -0.11 -3.98
N ALA A 72 -2.54 -1.42 -4.03
CA ALA A 72 -2.71 -2.18 -5.26
C ALA A 72 -3.64 -3.38 -5.04
N ILE A 73 -4.19 -3.91 -6.11
CA ILE A 73 -5.05 -5.10 -6.11
C ILE A 73 -4.35 -6.17 -6.95
N ILE A 74 -4.24 -7.39 -6.43
CA ILE A 74 -3.74 -8.52 -7.21
C ILE A 74 -4.76 -8.86 -8.29
N ASP A 75 -4.36 -8.84 -9.55
CA ASP A 75 -5.18 -9.33 -10.67
C ASP A 75 -4.99 -10.84 -10.81
N LYS A 76 -3.76 -11.29 -11.02
CA LYS A 76 -3.41 -12.70 -11.20
C LYS A 76 -1.94 -12.98 -10.91
N GLU A 77 -1.65 -14.22 -10.55
CA GLU A 77 -0.30 -14.75 -10.52
C GLU A 77 0.23 -14.90 -11.96
N VAL A 78 1.49 -14.54 -12.17
CA VAL A 78 2.18 -14.62 -13.45
C VAL A 78 3.41 -15.50 -13.23
N GLU A 79 3.54 -16.52 -14.05
CA GLU A 79 4.69 -17.41 -14.00
C GLU A 79 5.94 -16.62 -14.42
N VAL A 80 6.87 -16.51 -13.48
CA VAL A 80 8.15 -15.83 -13.73
C VAL A 80 9.12 -16.90 -14.19
N GLU A 81 9.73 -16.70 -15.35
CA GLU A 81 10.83 -17.56 -15.77
C GLU A 81 11.88 -17.63 -14.64
N SER A 82 12.55 -18.77 -14.49
CA SER A 82 13.40 -19.27 -13.39
C SER A 82 14.55 -18.37 -12.89
N LYS A 83 14.56 -17.09 -13.29
CA LYS A 83 15.50 -16.04 -12.95
C LYS A 83 15.25 -15.44 -11.56
N TYR A 84 14.07 -15.61 -10.98
CA TYR A 84 13.69 -15.05 -9.69
C TYR A 84 13.17 -16.16 -8.76
N GLU A 85 13.58 -16.13 -7.48
CA GLU A 85 13.10 -17.07 -6.45
C GLU A 85 11.68 -16.73 -5.95
N SER A 86 11.20 -15.52 -6.24
CA SER A 86 9.89 -15.01 -5.80
C SER A 86 8.83 -15.16 -6.90
N LYS A 87 7.59 -15.45 -6.49
CA LYS A 87 6.43 -15.44 -7.39
C LYS A 87 6.17 -14.04 -7.95
N GLY A 88 5.71 -13.98 -9.20
CA GLY A 88 5.33 -12.73 -9.88
C GLY A 88 3.83 -12.56 -9.93
N TYR A 89 3.38 -11.32 -9.85
CA TYR A 89 1.97 -10.98 -9.89
C TYR A 89 1.73 -9.81 -10.84
N SER A 90 0.64 -9.91 -11.59
CA SER A 90 0.05 -8.73 -12.22
C SER A 90 -0.82 -8.04 -11.17
N VAL A 91 -0.55 -6.76 -10.95
CA VAL A 91 -1.22 -5.94 -9.93
C VAL A 91 -1.80 -4.70 -10.58
N TYR A 92 -2.96 -4.27 -10.10
CA TYR A 92 -3.57 -3.00 -10.46
C TYR A 92 -3.23 -1.97 -9.39
N ILE A 93 -2.36 -1.01 -9.72
CA ILE A 93 -1.94 0.07 -8.82
C ILE A 93 -3.05 1.12 -8.79
N LEU A 94 -3.51 1.45 -7.58
CA LEU A 94 -4.56 2.45 -7.38
C LEU A 94 -3.93 3.84 -7.28
N GLU A 95 -4.36 4.74 -8.15
CA GLU A 95 -3.96 6.14 -8.13
C GLU A 95 -5.14 7.01 -7.68
N LYS A 96 -4.85 7.94 -6.77
CA LYS A 96 -5.83 8.97 -6.41
C LYS A 96 -5.84 10.00 -7.53
N THR A 97 -6.91 10.04 -8.31
CA THR A 97 -7.14 11.14 -9.24
C THR A 97 -7.45 12.40 -8.40
N GLU A 98 -6.82 13.53 -8.67
CA GLU A 98 -7.20 14.81 -8.06
C GLU A 98 -8.19 15.52 -8.99
N GLY A 99 -9.43 15.74 -8.56
CA GLY A 99 -10.48 16.40 -9.36
C GLY A 99 -11.87 16.32 -8.73
N VAL A 100 -12.80 17.14 -9.21
CA VAL A 100 -14.20 17.23 -8.68
C VAL A 100 -15.01 15.94 -8.91
N GLU A 101 -14.55 15.07 -9.81
CA GLU A 101 -15.12 13.74 -10.11
C GLU A 101 -14.32 12.59 -9.48
N ALA A 102 -13.25 12.90 -8.73
CA ALA A 102 -12.35 11.92 -8.14
C ALA A 102 -12.97 11.05 -7.04
N GLU A 103 -14.07 11.51 -6.43
CA GLU A 103 -14.80 10.75 -5.41
C GLU A 103 -15.49 9.50 -5.98
N LEU A 104 -15.65 9.41 -7.31
CA LEU A 104 -16.32 8.29 -7.99
C LEU A 104 -15.39 7.41 -8.84
N LEU A 105 -14.18 7.86 -9.17
CA LEU A 105 -13.27 7.14 -10.05
C LEU A 105 -11.89 7.00 -9.39
N ILE A 106 -11.67 5.86 -8.73
CA ILE A 106 -10.32 5.42 -8.38
C ILE A 106 -9.68 4.91 -9.67
N GLY A 107 -8.86 5.77 -10.28
CA GLY A 107 -8.05 5.40 -11.44
C GLY A 107 -6.87 4.51 -11.06
N GLY A 108 -6.14 4.05 -12.08
CA GLY A 108 -4.99 3.20 -11.86
C GLY A 108 -4.48 2.55 -13.13
N PHE A 109 -3.38 1.83 -13.01
CA PHE A 109 -2.74 1.11 -14.10
C PHE A 109 -2.31 -0.29 -13.67
N TYR A 110 -2.24 -1.19 -14.65
CA TYR A 110 -1.66 -2.51 -14.43
C TYR A 110 -0.13 -2.43 -14.43
N ALA A 111 0.47 -3.07 -13.44
CA ALA A 111 1.90 -3.24 -13.30
C ALA A 111 2.24 -4.70 -13.02
N TYR A 112 3.52 -5.02 -13.16
CA TYR A 112 4.09 -6.28 -12.74
C TYR A 112 4.92 -6.04 -11.48
N ALA A 113 4.74 -6.88 -10.47
CA ALA A 113 5.46 -6.82 -9.21
C ALA A 113 5.79 -8.23 -8.70
N LEU A 114 6.93 -8.38 -8.05
CA LEU A 114 7.30 -9.63 -7.37
C LEU A 114 6.66 -9.68 -5.97
N ALA A 115 6.48 -10.88 -5.42
CA ALA A 115 5.97 -11.08 -4.06
C ALA A 115 6.72 -10.24 -3.02
N CYS A 116 8.05 -10.19 -3.10
CA CYS A 116 8.91 -9.43 -2.17
C CYS A 116 8.77 -7.91 -2.30
N GLU A 117 8.17 -7.40 -3.37
CA GLU A 117 7.87 -5.98 -3.56
C GLU A 117 6.44 -5.61 -3.12
N LEU A 118 5.68 -6.60 -2.66
CA LEU A 118 4.29 -6.47 -2.24
C LEU A 118 4.16 -6.68 -0.73
N GLY A 119 3.42 -5.78 -0.10
CA GLY A 119 3.10 -5.84 1.33
C GLY A 119 1.67 -6.31 1.53
N LYS A 120 1.49 -7.39 2.27
CA LYS A 120 0.17 -7.83 2.75
C LYS A 120 -0.36 -6.85 3.79
N LEU A 121 -1.65 -6.55 3.72
CA LEU A 121 -2.31 -5.60 4.62
C LEU A 121 -3.25 -6.28 5.63
N THR A 122 -3.30 -7.62 5.63
CA THR A 122 -4.25 -8.40 6.45
C THR A 122 -4.06 -8.20 7.95
N HIS A 123 -2.84 -7.97 8.43
CA HIS A 123 -2.57 -7.67 9.85
C HIS A 123 -3.28 -6.39 10.32
N LEU A 124 -3.60 -5.47 9.40
CA LEU A 124 -4.32 -4.24 9.74
C LEU A 124 -5.77 -4.51 10.11
N GLU A 125 -6.36 -5.62 9.67
CA GLU A 125 -7.73 -6.01 10.04
C GLU A 125 -7.86 -6.26 11.55
N GLU A 126 -6.80 -6.75 12.20
CA GLU A 126 -6.74 -6.94 13.66
C GLU A 126 -6.85 -5.62 14.42
N TYR A 127 -6.44 -4.51 13.80
CA TYR A 127 -6.54 -3.15 14.34
C TYR A 127 -7.84 -2.44 13.92
N GLY A 128 -8.78 -3.16 13.31
CA GLY A 128 -10.09 -2.63 12.89
C GLY A 128 -10.07 -1.90 11.55
N VAL A 129 -9.02 -2.07 10.73
CA VAL A 129 -8.96 -1.49 9.38
C VAL A 129 -9.79 -2.34 8.41
N ASN A 130 -10.80 -1.73 7.80
CA ASN A 130 -11.58 -2.40 6.77
C ASN A 130 -10.90 -2.27 5.40
N LEU A 131 -10.20 -3.32 4.97
CA LEU A 131 -9.49 -3.34 3.69
C LEU A 131 -10.43 -3.16 2.50
N LYS A 132 -11.67 -3.64 2.57
CA LYS A 132 -12.65 -3.51 1.47
C LYS A 132 -12.98 -2.06 1.12
N ARG A 133 -12.78 -1.11 2.05
CA ARG A 133 -13.05 0.32 1.88
C ARG A 133 -11.85 1.14 1.39
N ILE A 134 -10.68 0.52 1.22
CA ILE A 134 -9.45 1.18 0.72
C ILE A 134 -9.52 1.38 -0.79
#